data_AF-A0A1G1BWW8-F1
#
_entry.id   AF-A0A1G1BWW8-F1
#
_cell.length_a   1.000
_cell.length_b   1.000
_cell.length_c   1.000
_cell.angle_alpha   90.00
_cell.angle_beta   90.00
_cell.angle_gamma   90.00
#
_symmetry.space_group_name_H-M   'P 1'
#
loop_
_entity.id
_entity.type
_entity.pdbx_description
1 polymer ?
#
loop_
_entity_poly.entity_id
_entity_poly.type
_entity_poly.pdbx_seq_one_letter_code
_entity_poly.pdbx_strand_id
1 'polypeptide(L)'
;MTTEAADAVSPADPLVSVGPGSHVDPQATVGSVPGRKVASLVGSIGRNATIRSGTVIYAGTQIGEGFETGHHVVIREENRIGDHFRIWNNSTVDYGCIIGNGVRIHCGVYVAQYTTIEDDVFIAPGVMIGNDPHPICTRCMKGPTIKRGARIGLNATLLPRVIIGEGALVGAGAVVTRDVPPGAVVAGNPARVINSVANLTCKAGILDRPYGQVKCEPPPAGTARGATTSGARAILVLPALNEVGKISRVIDRTKALEGGFIEEILVVDDGSTDRTADESAEHGAKVIKHPKNMGVGAAIRTGIDYAIQNQFDIVVVMGSDDQDNPSEIPRVLRPILHDHFVFVQGSRYLAGGARVNIPLFRRVTTAIYSVLFKTIIRFPVTDGTNGFRAFRTSVLKDRSINLWQAWLDHYELEPYLFYKVIETGLPVTEVPVTKRYPKGKVGYTKMVPILDWWSILRPLVYLRLGLRK
;
A
#
# COMPACT_ATOMS: atom_id res chain seq x y z
N MET A 1 15.27 -64.09 -1.06
CA MET A 1 15.38 -63.98 0.41
C MET A 1 16.54 -63.03 0.65
N THR A 2 16.40 -61.79 1.08
CA THR A 2 15.48 -61.15 2.03
C THR A 2 15.26 -59.69 1.60
N THR A 3 14.02 -59.28 1.35
CA THR A 3 13.65 -57.87 1.22
C THR A 3 13.39 -57.33 2.62
N GLU A 4 14.26 -56.45 3.10
CA GLU A 4 14.05 -55.67 4.32
C GLU A 4 12.75 -54.87 4.18
N ALA A 5 11.95 -54.96 5.24
CA ALA A 5 10.68 -54.28 5.37
C ALA A 5 10.91 -52.77 5.39
N ALA A 6 10.21 -52.05 4.51
CA ALA A 6 10.01 -50.62 4.68
C ALA A 6 9.19 -50.44 5.96
N ASP A 7 9.78 -49.75 6.94
CA ASP A 7 9.15 -49.45 8.23
C ASP A 7 7.76 -48.86 8.03
N ALA A 8 6.76 -49.56 8.55
CA ALA A 8 5.39 -49.09 8.61
C ALA A 8 5.33 -47.91 9.57
N VAL A 9 5.14 -46.70 9.03
CA VAL A 9 4.86 -45.49 9.82
C VAL A 9 3.62 -45.74 10.68
N SER A 10 3.79 -45.62 12.01
CA SER A 10 2.73 -45.74 13.00
C SER A 10 1.58 -44.77 12.70
N PRO A 11 0.29 -45.16 12.87
CA PRO A 11 -0.87 -44.33 12.53
C PRO A 11 -1.06 -43.07 13.40
N ALA A 12 -0.12 -42.75 14.30
CA ALA A 12 -0.20 -41.62 15.23
C ALA A 12 0.66 -40.41 14.83
N ASP A 13 1.62 -40.56 13.93
CA ASP A 13 2.54 -39.47 13.58
C ASP A 13 2.04 -38.67 12.37
N PRO A 14 2.11 -37.32 12.40
CA PRO A 14 1.73 -36.51 11.27
C PRO A 14 2.64 -36.81 10.08
N LEU A 15 2.05 -36.97 8.89
CA LEU A 15 2.80 -37.21 7.63
C LEU A 15 3.81 -36.11 7.30
N VAL A 16 3.61 -34.92 7.88
CA VAL A 16 4.52 -33.78 7.74
C VAL A 16 4.85 -33.24 9.11
N SER A 17 6.13 -33.31 9.50
CA SER A 17 6.61 -32.70 10.73
C SER A 17 6.80 -31.20 10.55
N VAL A 18 6.30 -30.38 11.49
CA VAL A 18 6.49 -28.93 11.48
C VAL A 18 7.49 -28.53 12.56
N GLY A 19 8.54 -27.80 12.18
CA GLY A 19 9.60 -27.38 13.07
C GLY A 19 9.12 -26.39 14.16
N PRO A 20 9.90 -26.22 15.24
CA PRO A 20 9.55 -25.37 16.37
C PRO A 20 9.47 -23.88 15.96
N GLY A 21 8.74 -23.09 16.76
CA GLY A 21 8.55 -21.65 16.50
C GLY A 21 7.60 -21.34 15.34
N SER A 22 6.96 -22.37 14.78
CA SER A 22 6.04 -22.22 13.66
C SER A 22 4.62 -21.87 14.10
N HIS A 23 3.94 -21.05 13.30
CA HIS A 23 2.54 -20.69 13.45
C HIS A 23 1.74 -21.26 12.29
N VAL A 24 0.72 -22.07 12.60
CA VAL A 24 -0.18 -22.67 11.61
C VAL A 24 -1.59 -22.20 11.94
N ASP A 25 -2.19 -21.43 11.03
CA ASP A 25 -3.56 -20.98 11.19
C ASP A 25 -4.52 -22.19 11.26
N PRO A 26 -5.60 -22.15 12.07
CA PRO A 26 -6.51 -23.30 12.26
C PRO A 26 -7.17 -23.84 10.98
N GLN A 27 -7.29 -23.01 9.95
CA GLN A 27 -7.89 -23.39 8.66
C GLN A 27 -6.86 -23.88 7.63
N ALA A 28 -5.58 -23.99 8.00
CA ALA A 28 -4.57 -24.57 7.15
C ALA A 28 -4.55 -26.11 7.28
N THR A 29 -4.27 -26.79 6.17
CA THR A 29 -4.12 -28.25 6.10
C THR A 29 -2.67 -28.58 5.78
N VAL A 30 -2.00 -29.29 6.67
CA VAL A 30 -0.61 -29.72 6.49
C VAL A 30 -0.55 -31.26 6.51
N GLY A 31 0.10 -31.85 5.51
CA GLY A 31 0.18 -33.29 5.34
C GLY A 31 -1.01 -33.91 4.59
N SER A 32 -1.62 -33.17 3.66
CA SER A 32 -2.67 -33.72 2.80
C SER A 32 -2.15 -34.90 1.97
N VAL A 33 -2.91 -36.00 1.92
CA VAL A 33 -2.51 -37.19 1.17
C VAL A 33 -2.72 -36.95 -0.33
N PRO A 34 -1.69 -37.14 -1.18
CA PRO A 34 -1.85 -37.01 -2.62
C PRO A 34 -2.73 -38.14 -3.17
N GLY A 35 -3.57 -37.83 -4.17
CA GLY A 35 -4.38 -38.83 -4.87
C GLY A 35 -3.58 -39.76 -5.79
N ARG A 36 -2.28 -39.51 -5.96
CA ARG A 36 -1.36 -40.34 -6.76
C ARG A 36 -0.38 -41.08 -5.86
N LYS A 37 0.16 -42.19 -6.38
CA LYS A 37 1.26 -42.90 -5.72
C LYS A 37 2.54 -42.04 -5.77
N VAL A 38 3.15 -41.84 -4.61
CA VAL A 38 4.42 -41.11 -4.45
C VAL A 38 5.47 -42.00 -3.81
N ALA A 39 6.74 -41.65 -4.01
CA ALA A 39 7.87 -42.42 -3.46
C ALA A 39 7.93 -42.37 -1.92
N SER A 40 7.56 -41.23 -1.33
CA SER A 40 7.49 -41.05 0.12
C SER A 40 6.37 -40.07 0.47
N LEU A 41 5.66 -40.35 1.55
CA LEU A 41 4.70 -39.43 2.16
C LEU A 41 5.34 -38.60 3.29
N VAL A 42 6.57 -38.93 3.69
CA VAL A 42 7.26 -38.21 4.76
C VAL A 42 7.68 -36.84 4.25
N GLY A 43 7.07 -35.79 4.80
CA GLY A 43 7.46 -34.41 4.56
C GLY A 43 7.96 -33.73 5.82
N SER A 44 8.61 -32.59 5.64
CA SER A 44 9.11 -31.78 6.74
C SER A 44 9.02 -30.30 6.40
N ILE A 45 8.69 -29.49 7.39
CA ILE A 45 8.77 -28.03 7.34
C ILE A 45 9.73 -27.59 8.43
N GLY A 46 10.71 -26.75 8.08
CA GLY A 46 11.70 -26.24 9.02
C GLY A 46 11.10 -25.37 10.13
N ARG A 47 11.98 -24.83 10.98
CA ARG A 47 11.59 -23.93 12.09
C ARG A 47 11.05 -22.59 11.60
N ASN A 48 10.30 -21.91 12.48
CA ASN A 48 9.80 -20.55 12.26
C ASN A 48 8.94 -20.39 11.00
N ALA A 49 8.13 -21.40 10.66
CA ALA A 49 7.22 -21.31 9.53
C ALA A 49 5.94 -20.53 9.90
N THR A 50 5.40 -19.75 8.97
CA THR A 50 4.08 -19.11 9.09
C THR A 50 3.18 -19.63 7.99
N ILE A 51 2.17 -20.42 8.36
CA ILE A 51 1.25 -21.07 7.42
C ILE A 51 -0.15 -20.48 7.63
N ARG A 52 -0.60 -19.69 6.66
CA ARG A 52 -1.84 -18.91 6.77
C ARG A 52 -3.08 -19.67 6.33
N SER A 53 -4.24 -19.16 6.74
CA SER A 53 -5.56 -19.81 6.60
C SER A 53 -5.85 -20.26 5.17
N GLY A 54 -6.44 -21.45 5.05
CA GLY A 54 -6.80 -22.07 3.77
C GLY A 54 -5.62 -22.62 2.96
N THR A 55 -4.38 -22.52 3.47
CA THR A 55 -3.22 -23.14 2.83
C THR A 55 -3.30 -24.66 2.91
N VAL A 56 -2.98 -25.36 1.82
CA VAL A 56 -2.90 -26.83 1.76
C VAL A 56 -1.50 -27.25 1.35
N ILE A 57 -0.82 -27.99 2.22
CA ILE A 57 0.50 -28.57 1.96
C ILE A 57 0.37 -30.09 1.95
N TYR A 58 0.79 -30.71 0.87
CA TYR A 58 0.73 -32.15 0.69
C TYR A 58 1.90 -32.86 1.38
N ALA A 59 1.66 -34.09 1.78
CA ALA A 59 2.65 -35.04 2.29
C ALA A 59 3.77 -35.29 1.24
N GLY A 60 4.97 -35.66 1.69
CA GLY A 60 6.11 -35.93 0.80
C GLY A 60 6.85 -34.69 0.27
N THR A 61 6.57 -33.51 0.81
CA THR A 61 7.28 -32.25 0.49
C THR A 61 8.22 -31.85 1.60
N GLN A 62 9.41 -31.40 1.22
CA GLN A 62 10.46 -30.91 2.11
C GLN A 62 10.60 -29.41 1.95
N ILE A 63 10.47 -28.67 3.05
CA ILE A 63 10.56 -27.21 3.11
C ILE A 63 11.55 -26.81 4.20
N GLY A 64 12.46 -25.91 3.86
CA GLY A 64 13.45 -25.32 4.77
C GLY A 64 12.86 -24.43 5.87
N GLU A 65 13.74 -23.72 6.57
CA GLU A 65 13.36 -22.82 7.67
C GLU A 65 12.79 -21.48 7.18
N GLY A 66 12.02 -20.79 8.05
CA GLY A 66 11.51 -19.46 7.76
C GLY A 66 10.55 -19.40 6.57
N PHE A 67 9.82 -20.49 6.34
CA PHE A 67 8.80 -20.59 5.31
C PHE A 67 7.59 -19.72 5.64
N GLU A 68 7.11 -18.91 4.69
CA GLU A 68 5.95 -18.04 4.90
C GLU A 68 4.94 -18.18 3.76
N THR A 69 3.68 -18.46 4.09
CA THR A 69 2.56 -18.45 3.12
C THR A 69 1.63 -17.27 3.31
N GLY A 70 0.97 -16.87 2.23
CA GLY A 70 -0.30 -16.16 2.25
C GLY A 70 -1.47 -17.13 2.37
N HIS A 71 -2.69 -16.61 2.25
CA HIS A 71 -3.92 -17.40 2.37
C HIS A 71 -4.20 -18.20 1.10
N HIS A 72 -4.81 -19.38 1.24
CA HIS A 72 -5.20 -20.24 0.11
C HIS A 72 -4.07 -20.63 -0.84
N VAL A 73 -2.87 -20.84 -0.29
CA VAL A 73 -1.73 -21.39 -1.05
C VAL A 73 -1.87 -22.91 -1.16
N VAL A 74 -1.50 -23.49 -2.30
CA VAL A 74 -1.44 -24.94 -2.47
C VAL A 74 -0.03 -25.36 -2.81
N ILE A 75 0.60 -26.21 -1.99
CA ILE A 75 1.90 -26.81 -2.27
C ILE A 75 1.72 -28.31 -2.35
N ARG A 76 1.88 -28.86 -3.55
CA ARG A 76 1.77 -30.29 -3.82
C ARG A 76 3.00 -31.06 -3.30
N GLU A 77 2.93 -32.37 -3.42
CA GLU A 77 3.89 -33.36 -2.94
C GLU A 77 5.20 -33.37 -3.76
N GLU A 78 6.22 -34.10 -3.27
CA GLU A 78 7.52 -34.31 -3.95
C GLU A 78 8.29 -33.02 -4.27
N ASN A 79 8.00 -31.93 -3.57
CA ASN A 79 8.72 -30.67 -3.71
C ASN A 79 9.93 -30.63 -2.78
N ARG A 80 11.02 -30.02 -3.26
CA ARG A 80 12.20 -29.66 -2.45
C ARG A 80 12.35 -28.15 -2.45
N ILE A 81 12.10 -27.54 -1.30
CA ILE A 81 12.04 -26.09 -1.12
C ILE A 81 13.06 -25.69 -0.05
N GLY A 82 13.94 -24.74 -0.39
CA GLY A 82 14.95 -24.20 0.50
C GLY A 82 14.42 -23.28 1.59
N ASP A 83 15.34 -22.57 2.23
CA ASP A 83 15.07 -21.68 3.34
C ASP A 83 14.51 -20.32 2.89
N HIS A 84 13.76 -19.67 3.77
CA HIS A 84 13.19 -18.33 3.56
C HIS A 84 12.33 -18.22 2.29
N PHE A 85 11.67 -19.32 1.91
CA PHE A 85 10.71 -19.32 0.82
C PHE A 85 9.42 -18.58 1.23
N ARG A 86 9.03 -17.59 0.44
CA ARG A 86 7.80 -16.82 0.67
C ARG A 86 6.86 -16.91 -0.52
N ILE A 87 5.62 -17.28 -0.26
CA ILE A 87 4.59 -17.44 -1.28
C ILE A 87 3.29 -16.74 -0.88
N TRP A 88 2.81 -15.82 -1.70
CA TRP A 88 1.60 -15.03 -1.42
C TRP A 88 0.31 -15.74 -1.85
N ASN A 89 -0.80 -15.12 -1.44
CA ASN A 89 -2.16 -15.64 -1.54
C ASN A 89 -2.53 -16.26 -2.89
N ASN A 90 -3.36 -17.31 -2.88
CA ASN A 90 -3.95 -17.93 -4.07
C ASN A 90 -2.92 -18.40 -5.10
N SER A 91 -1.76 -18.85 -4.64
CA SER A 91 -0.68 -19.35 -5.52
C SER A 91 -0.48 -20.84 -5.32
N THR A 92 -0.05 -21.51 -6.37
CA THR A 92 0.10 -22.97 -6.38
C THR A 92 1.49 -23.36 -6.83
N VAL A 93 2.13 -24.22 -6.04
CA VAL A 93 3.31 -24.98 -6.43
C VAL A 93 2.88 -26.41 -6.68
N ASP A 94 2.93 -26.83 -7.94
CA ASP A 94 2.64 -28.20 -8.32
C ASP A 94 3.77 -29.15 -7.88
N TYR A 95 3.63 -30.45 -8.12
CA TYR A 95 4.55 -31.43 -7.55
C TYR A 95 5.91 -31.51 -8.27
N GLY A 96 6.92 -32.04 -7.58
CA GLY A 96 8.22 -32.36 -8.19
C GLY A 96 9.09 -31.15 -8.54
N CYS A 97 8.80 -29.97 -7.98
CA CYS A 97 9.57 -28.75 -8.17
C CYS A 97 10.78 -28.69 -7.23
N ILE A 98 11.81 -28.00 -7.68
CA ILE A 98 13.01 -27.68 -6.89
C ILE A 98 13.05 -26.17 -6.75
N ILE A 99 12.99 -25.65 -5.53
CA ILE A 99 12.98 -24.22 -5.21
C ILE A 99 14.12 -23.93 -4.24
N GLY A 100 14.98 -22.98 -4.58
CA GLY A 100 16.12 -22.54 -3.78
C GLY A 100 15.73 -21.65 -2.61
N ASN A 101 16.74 -21.02 -2.02
CA ASN A 101 16.63 -20.17 -0.84
C ASN A 101 16.19 -18.75 -1.20
N GLY A 102 15.46 -18.08 -0.32
CA GLY A 102 15.10 -16.66 -0.47
C GLY A 102 14.19 -16.36 -1.66
N VAL A 103 13.57 -17.40 -2.25
CA VAL A 103 12.65 -17.26 -3.37
C VAL A 103 11.35 -16.59 -2.91
N ARG A 104 10.86 -15.63 -3.70
CA ARG A 104 9.63 -14.89 -3.44
C ARG A 104 8.65 -15.04 -4.59
N ILE A 105 7.50 -15.62 -4.29
CA ILE A 105 6.39 -15.82 -5.23
C ILE A 105 5.20 -14.98 -4.77
N HIS A 106 4.72 -14.10 -5.65
CA HIS A 106 3.56 -13.27 -5.36
C HIS A 106 2.22 -13.98 -5.63
N CYS A 107 1.11 -13.29 -5.41
CA CYS A 107 -0.23 -13.84 -5.49
C CYS A 107 -0.65 -14.26 -6.91
N GLY A 108 -1.50 -15.29 -6.98
CA GLY A 108 -2.07 -15.76 -8.24
C GLY A 108 -1.05 -16.37 -9.20
N VAL A 109 0.05 -16.92 -8.67
CA VAL A 109 1.10 -17.57 -9.47
C VAL A 109 0.84 -19.07 -9.55
N TYR A 110 0.99 -19.65 -10.73
CA TYR A 110 1.01 -21.10 -10.93
C TYR A 110 2.40 -21.57 -11.35
N VAL A 111 3.02 -22.43 -10.52
CA VAL A 111 4.29 -23.10 -10.79
C VAL A 111 4.00 -24.53 -11.20
N ALA A 112 4.12 -24.85 -12.49
CA ALA A 112 3.90 -26.20 -13.00
C ALA A 112 5.00 -27.19 -12.58
N GLN A 113 4.70 -28.47 -12.78
CA GLN A 113 5.54 -29.58 -12.34
C GLN A 113 6.96 -29.52 -12.92
N TYR A 114 7.91 -30.03 -12.14
CA TYR A 114 9.32 -30.15 -12.55
C TYR A 114 9.95 -28.82 -12.93
N THR A 115 9.45 -27.71 -12.38
CA THR A 115 10.09 -26.40 -12.47
C THR A 115 11.26 -26.34 -11.50
N THR A 116 12.38 -25.79 -11.96
CA THR A 116 13.53 -25.48 -11.11
C THR A 116 13.64 -23.98 -10.94
N ILE A 117 13.63 -23.51 -9.69
CA ILE A 117 13.78 -22.11 -9.31
C ILE A 117 14.99 -22.02 -8.39
N GLU A 118 16.04 -21.33 -8.81
CA GLU A 118 17.24 -21.14 -8.00
C GLU A 118 17.06 -20.00 -6.97
N ASP A 119 18.08 -19.77 -6.16
CA ASP A 119 18.02 -18.82 -5.04
C ASP A 119 17.71 -17.37 -5.47
N ASP A 120 17.12 -16.61 -4.55
CA ASP A 120 16.87 -15.17 -4.67
C ASP A 120 15.99 -14.76 -5.87
N VAL A 121 15.29 -15.71 -6.49
CA VAL A 121 14.35 -15.44 -7.58
C VAL A 121 13.11 -14.70 -7.07
N PHE A 122 12.65 -13.74 -7.87
CA PHE A 122 11.42 -13.00 -7.63
C PHE A 122 10.41 -13.26 -8.75
N ILE A 123 9.19 -13.65 -8.38
CA ILE A 123 8.08 -13.89 -9.31
C ILE A 123 6.92 -12.98 -8.93
N ALA A 124 6.58 -12.04 -9.82
CA ALA A 124 5.51 -11.06 -9.62
C ALA A 124 4.10 -11.69 -9.70
N PRO A 125 3.06 -10.96 -9.26
CA PRO A 125 1.67 -11.43 -9.32
C PRO A 125 1.23 -11.90 -10.72
N GLY A 126 0.43 -12.98 -10.75
CA GLY A 126 -0.24 -13.47 -11.96
C GLY A 126 0.64 -14.21 -12.97
N VAL A 127 1.89 -14.55 -12.62
CA VAL A 127 2.78 -15.30 -13.52
C VAL A 127 2.30 -16.75 -13.70
N MET A 128 2.31 -17.22 -14.95
CA MET A 128 1.93 -18.59 -15.31
C MET A 128 3.12 -19.35 -15.88
N ILE A 129 3.46 -20.48 -15.27
CA ILE A 129 4.57 -21.34 -15.69
C ILE A 129 4.01 -22.63 -16.27
N GLY A 130 4.43 -22.99 -17.49
CA GLY A 130 4.05 -24.24 -18.14
C GLY A 130 5.15 -25.31 -18.05
N ASN A 131 4.75 -26.58 -18.06
CA ASN A 131 5.63 -27.75 -18.06
C ASN A 131 5.43 -28.65 -19.30
N ASP A 132 4.31 -28.52 -20.02
CA ASP A 132 3.94 -29.41 -21.13
C ASP A 132 4.12 -28.73 -22.49
N PRO A 133 5.12 -29.12 -23.30
CA PRO A 133 5.22 -28.63 -24.67
C PRO A 133 4.06 -29.12 -25.54
N HIS A 134 3.51 -30.29 -25.21
CA HIS A 134 2.38 -30.91 -25.87
C HIS A 134 1.37 -31.33 -24.80
N PRO A 135 0.26 -30.61 -24.62
CA PRO A 135 -0.79 -30.99 -23.68
C PRO A 135 -1.19 -32.46 -23.89
N ILE A 136 -1.42 -33.20 -22.80
CA ILE A 136 -1.68 -34.67 -22.74
C ILE A 136 -0.41 -35.53 -22.60
N CYS A 137 0.76 -35.08 -23.07
CA CYS A 137 1.96 -35.91 -23.04
C CYS A 137 2.68 -35.91 -21.68
N THR A 138 2.46 -36.96 -20.88
CA THR A 138 3.09 -37.12 -19.56
C THR A 138 4.58 -37.43 -19.57
N ARG A 139 5.15 -37.76 -20.74
CA ARG A 139 6.58 -38.17 -20.87
C ARG A 139 7.54 -37.01 -21.10
N CYS A 140 7.07 -35.92 -21.71
CA CYS A 140 7.92 -34.78 -22.05
C CYS A 140 7.76 -33.59 -21.09
N MET A 141 7.01 -33.76 -20.00
CA MET A 141 6.76 -32.71 -19.01
C MET A 141 8.09 -32.25 -18.39
N LYS A 142 8.39 -30.96 -18.53
CA LYS A 142 9.52 -30.32 -17.86
C LYS A 142 9.26 -28.82 -17.80
N GLY A 143 9.13 -28.30 -16.58
CA GLY A 143 9.06 -26.87 -16.32
C GLY A 143 10.33 -26.12 -16.74
N PRO A 144 10.30 -24.78 -16.73
CA PRO A 144 11.48 -23.97 -16.97
C PRO A 144 12.51 -24.09 -15.84
N THR A 145 13.72 -23.62 -16.13
CA THR A 145 14.76 -23.38 -15.13
C THR A 145 14.94 -21.88 -14.97
N ILE A 146 14.60 -21.35 -13.80
CA ILE A 146 14.73 -19.94 -13.46
C ILE A 146 15.98 -19.78 -12.60
N LYS A 147 17.03 -19.21 -13.17
CA LYS A 147 18.33 -19.10 -12.50
C LYS A 147 18.36 -18.00 -11.45
N ARG A 148 19.39 -18.07 -10.60
CA ARG A 148 19.60 -17.23 -9.42
C ARG A 148 19.33 -15.75 -9.69
N GLY A 149 18.59 -15.11 -8.77
CA GLY A 149 18.34 -13.67 -8.80
C GLY A 149 17.54 -13.15 -10.00
N ALA A 150 17.00 -14.03 -10.86
CA ALA A 150 16.12 -13.63 -11.95
C ALA A 150 14.81 -13.06 -11.42
N ARG A 151 14.22 -12.14 -12.19
CA ARG A 151 13.00 -11.40 -11.83
C ARG A 151 11.97 -11.54 -12.94
N ILE A 152 10.81 -12.08 -12.58
CA ILE A 152 9.70 -12.30 -13.52
C ILE A 152 8.62 -11.24 -13.27
N GLY A 153 8.33 -10.43 -14.27
CA GLY A 153 7.37 -9.33 -14.21
C GLY A 153 5.92 -9.79 -14.18
N LEU A 154 5.03 -8.87 -13.79
CA LEU A 154 3.60 -9.08 -13.60
C LEU A 154 2.97 -9.80 -14.80
N ASN A 155 2.16 -10.82 -14.54
CA ASN A 155 1.34 -11.49 -15.56
C ASN A 155 2.14 -12.00 -16.78
N ALA A 156 3.40 -12.40 -16.57
CA ALA A 156 4.21 -13.03 -17.61
C ALA A 156 3.92 -14.54 -17.71
N THR A 157 4.14 -15.12 -18.90
CA THR A 157 3.99 -16.55 -19.15
C THR A 157 5.34 -17.16 -19.53
N LEU A 158 5.77 -18.20 -18.83
CA LEU A 158 6.99 -18.95 -19.13
C LEU A 158 6.63 -20.28 -19.78
N LEU A 159 7.09 -20.49 -21.02
CA LEU A 159 6.87 -21.77 -21.70
C LEU A 159 7.75 -22.88 -21.10
N PRO A 160 7.36 -24.15 -21.31
CA PRO A 160 8.14 -25.30 -20.86
C PRO A 160 9.59 -25.25 -21.31
N ARG A 161 10.49 -25.81 -20.49
CA ARG A 161 11.92 -26.04 -20.80
C ARG A 161 12.78 -24.79 -21.04
N VAL A 162 12.22 -23.58 -21.04
CA VAL A 162 13.04 -22.37 -21.21
C VAL A 162 13.93 -22.16 -19.99
N ILE A 163 15.12 -21.60 -20.22
CA ILE A 163 16.06 -21.19 -19.19
C ILE A 163 16.00 -19.67 -19.06
N ILE A 164 15.66 -19.18 -17.88
CA ILE A 164 15.79 -17.76 -17.55
C ILE A 164 17.17 -17.56 -16.92
N GLY A 165 18.04 -16.83 -17.61
CA GLY A 165 19.42 -16.59 -17.18
C GLY A 165 19.54 -15.87 -15.84
N GLU A 166 20.71 -16.02 -15.22
CA GLU A 166 21.02 -15.42 -13.91
C GLU A 166 20.82 -13.91 -13.94
N GLY A 167 20.10 -13.38 -12.95
CA GLY A 167 19.81 -11.96 -12.83
C GLY A 167 19.00 -11.35 -13.98
N ALA A 168 18.45 -12.15 -14.90
CA ALA A 168 17.65 -11.66 -16.02
C ALA A 168 16.32 -11.06 -15.54
N LEU A 169 15.78 -10.15 -16.33
CA LEU A 169 14.51 -9.47 -16.06
C LEU A 169 13.51 -9.75 -17.18
N VAL A 170 12.41 -10.41 -16.83
CA VAL A 170 11.26 -10.61 -17.73
C VAL A 170 10.26 -9.49 -17.46
N GLY A 171 9.91 -8.74 -18.51
CA GLY A 171 8.94 -7.66 -18.44
C GLY A 171 7.52 -8.16 -18.15
N ALA A 172 6.68 -7.25 -17.65
CA ALA A 172 5.27 -7.55 -17.43
C ALA A 172 4.56 -7.96 -18.73
N GLY A 173 3.65 -8.93 -18.66
CA GLY A 173 2.88 -9.44 -19.79
C GLY A 173 3.69 -10.18 -20.86
N ALA A 174 4.98 -10.46 -20.61
CA ALA A 174 5.83 -11.11 -21.59
C ALA A 174 5.53 -12.62 -21.71
N VAL A 175 5.59 -13.15 -22.93
CA VAL A 175 5.46 -14.60 -23.18
C VAL A 175 6.83 -15.13 -23.59
N VAL A 176 7.53 -15.78 -22.66
CA VAL A 176 8.89 -16.27 -22.86
C VAL A 176 8.84 -17.62 -23.56
N THR A 177 9.22 -17.61 -24.85
CA THR A 177 9.20 -18.79 -25.71
C THR A 177 10.57 -19.40 -25.98
N ARG A 178 11.65 -18.74 -25.53
CA ARG A 178 13.04 -19.15 -25.71
C ARG A 178 13.86 -18.74 -24.49
N ASP A 179 15.04 -19.34 -24.36
CA ASP A 179 15.98 -19.02 -23.29
C ASP A 179 16.31 -17.52 -23.26
N VAL A 180 16.44 -16.99 -22.04
CA VAL A 180 16.78 -15.60 -21.77
C VAL A 180 18.23 -15.55 -21.30
N PRO A 181 19.11 -14.78 -21.97
CA PRO A 181 20.51 -14.66 -21.54
C PRO A 181 20.64 -14.05 -20.12
N PRO A 182 21.70 -14.38 -19.38
CA PRO A 182 22.00 -13.75 -18.09
C PRO A 182 22.02 -12.22 -18.17
N GLY A 183 21.42 -11.55 -17.18
CA GLY A 183 21.34 -10.09 -17.10
C GLY A 183 20.61 -9.40 -18.25
N ALA A 184 19.92 -10.15 -19.13
CA ALA A 184 19.12 -9.57 -20.21
C ALA A 184 17.76 -9.09 -19.69
N VAL A 185 17.19 -8.08 -20.37
CA VAL A 185 15.81 -7.64 -20.18
C VAL A 185 15.02 -8.08 -21.40
N VAL A 186 13.98 -8.87 -21.19
CA VAL A 186 13.08 -9.33 -22.26
C VAL A 186 11.67 -8.80 -22.07
N ALA A 187 10.97 -8.49 -23.16
CA ALA A 187 9.56 -8.10 -23.12
C ALA A 187 8.83 -8.48 -24.41
N GLY A 188 7.50 -8.49 -24.36
CA GLY A 188 6.63 -8.72 -25.51
C GLY A 188 6.07 -10.14 -25.62
N ASN A 189 5.20 -10.34 -26.60
CA ASN A 189 4.61 -11.62 -26.94
C ASN A 189 4.80 -11.89 -28.45
N PRO A 190 5.75 -12.76 -28.86
CA PRO A 190 6.70 -13.48 -28.01
C PRO A 190 7.81 -12.56 -27.47
N ALA A 191 8.37 -12.90 -26.31
CA ALA A 191 9.38 -12.10 -25.64
C ALA A 191 10.66 -11.98 -26.49
N ARG A 192 11.24 -10.78 -26.51
CA ARG A 192 12.52 -10.47 -27.18
C ARG A 192 13.41 -9.68 -26.24
N VAL A 193 14.72 -9.82 -26.39
CA VAL A 193 15.69 -9.00 -25.68
C VAL A 193 15.53 -7.56 -26.14
N ILE A 194 15.25 -6.67 -25.18
CA ILE A 194 15.05 -5.23 -25.43
C ILE A 194 16.13 -4.38 -24.75
N ASN A 195 16.81 -4.90 -23.74
CA ASN A 195 17.83 -4.18 -22.99
C ASN A 195 18.71 -5.14 -22.16
N SER A 196 19.67 -4.58 -21.42
CA SER A 196 20.40 -5.24 -20.35
C SER A 196 20.00 -4.64 -19.01
N VAL A 197 19.96 -5.47 -17.96
CA VAL A 197 19.67 -5.07 -16.58
C VAL A 197 20.67 -4.02 -16.09
N ALA A 198 21.92 -4.10 -16.54
CA ALA A 198 22.98 -3.15 -16.19
C ALA A 198 22.69 -1.71 -16.67
N ASN A 199 21.88 -1.55 -17.72
CA ASN A 199 21.55 -0.27 -18.33
C ASN A 199 20.27 0.36 -17.75
N LEU A 200 19.59 -0.34 -16.84
CA LEU A 200 18.35 0.16 -16.26
C LEU A 200 18.64 1.17 -15.15
N THR A 201 17.89 2.27 -15.16
CA THR A 201 17.91 3.30 -14.13
C THR A 201 16.59 3.32 -13.37
N CYS A 202 16.62 3.74 -12.11
CA CYS A 202 15.38 3.92 -11.35
C CYS A 202 14.64 5.15 -11.89
N LYS A 203 13.43 4.95 -12.41
CA LYS A 203 12.59 6.07 -12.88
C LYS A 203 12.26 7.08 -11.78
N ALA A 204 12.18 6.63 -10.52
CA ALA A 204 11.96 7.48 -9.36
C ALA A 204 13.25 8.16 -8.84
N GLY A 205 14.42 7.86 -9.43
CA GLY A 205 15.71 8.43 -9.00
C GLY A 205 16.16 8.00 -7.60
N ILE A 206 15.55 6.96 -7.01
CA ILE A 206 15.85 6.48 -5.66
C ILE A 206 17.17 5.68 -5.64
N LEU A 207 17.41 4.90 -6.69
CA LEU A 207 18.60 4.07 -6.86
C LEU A 207 19.22 4.34 -8.22
N ASP A 208 20.55 4.47 -8.27
CA ASP A 208 21.26 4.58 -9.55
C ASP A 208 21.06 3.32 -10.40
N ARG A 209 21.05 2.16 -9.75
CA ARG A 209 20.82 0.85 -10.38
C ARG A 209 19.75 0.07 -9.60
N PRO A 210 18.49 0.04 -10.07
CA PRO A 210 17.37 -0.58 -9.36
C PRO A 210 17.51 -2.10 -9.20
N TYR A 211 18.50 -2.68 -9.87
CA TYR A 211 18.69 -4.11 -10.05
C TYR A 211 20.16 -4.53 -9.84
N GLY A 212 21.00 -3.64 -9.32
CA GLY A 212 22.40 -3.93 -8.98
C GLY A 212 22.51 -4.89 -7.78
N GLN A 213 23.75 -5.20 -7.35
CA GLN A 213 24.06 -6.06 -6.19
C GLN A 213 23.62 -5.49 -4.83
N VAL A 214 22.53 -4.76 -4.79
CA VAL A 214 21.80 -4.53 -3.55
C VAL A 214 21.00 -5.81 -3.37
N LYS A 215 21.44 -6.70 -2.47
CA LYS A 215 20.47 -7.56 -1.78
C LYS A 215 19.41 -6.58 -1.33
N CYS A 216 18.20 -6.66 -1.87
CA CYS A 216 17.07 -6.05 -1.21
C CYS A 216 16.98 -6.77 0.12
N GLU A 217 17.78 -6.30 1.09
CA GLU A 217 17.59 -6.65 2.46
C GLU A 217 16.12 -6.31 2.72
N PRO A 218 15.34 -7.26 3.25
CA PRO A 218 14.10 -6.84 3.86
C PRO A 218 14.46 -5.67 4.79
N PRO A 219 13.62 -4.62 4.86
CA PRO A 219 13.85 -3.54 5.81
C PRO A 219 14.26 -4.18 7.15
N PRO A 220 15.31 -3.65 7.81
CA PRO A 220 16.02 -4.34 8.89
C PRO A 220 15.04 -5.05 9.81
N ALA A 221 15.34 -6.30 10.15
CA ALA A 221 14.56 -7.11 11.08
C ALA A 221 14.47 -6.37 12.41
N GLY A 222 13.44 -5.55 12.50
CA GLY A 222 13.39 -4.39 13.38
C GLY A 222 12.20 -3.52 13.03
N THR A 223 11.08 -4.14 12.66
CA THR A 223 9.69 -3.74 12.96
C THR A 223 8.71 -4.68 12.25
N ALA A 224 8.91 -6.00 12.33
CA ALA A 224 7.78 -6.92 12.23
C ALA A 224 7.12 -6.94 13.61
N ARG A 225 6.47 -5.82 13.97
CA ARG A 225 5.36 -5.93 14.93
C ARG A 225 4.21 -6.48 14.12
N GLY A 226 3.67 -7.60 14.60
CA GLY A 226 2.50 -8.24 14.02
C GLY A 226 1.42 -7.21 13.73
N ALA A 227 0.67 -7.46 12.67
CA ALA A 227 -0.57 -6.77 12.39
C ALA A 227 -1.56 -7.00 13.54
N THR A 228 -1.39 -6.18 14.58
CA THR A 228 -2.40 -5.70 15.49
C THR A 228 -2.34 -4.18 15.35
N THR A 229 -3.45 -3.56 14.99
CA THR A 229 -3.72 -2.12 15.13
C THR A 229 -3.09 -1.54 16.40
N SER A 230 -1.97 -0.79 16.32
CA SER A 230 -1.47 0.18 17.34
C SER A 230 0.01 0.56 17.07
N GLY A 231 0.29 1.62 16.30
CA GLY A 231 1.68 2.10 16.22
C GLY A 231 1.97 3.30 15.33
N ALA A 232 1.15 3.59 14.31
CA ALA A 232 1.32 4.82 13.53
C ALA A 232 0.79 6.01 14.33
N ARG A 233 1.65 7.01 14.56
CA ARG A 233 1.32 8.21 15.34
C ARG A 233 0.58 9.20 14.45
N ALA A 234 -0.69 9.45 14.74
CA ALA A 234 -1.52 10.38 13.98
C ALA A 234 -1.82 11.65 14.79
N ILE A 235 -1.69 12.80 14.13
CA ILE A 235 -2.01 14.11 14.69
C ILE A 235 -3.19 14.72 13.94
N LEU A 236 -4.12 15.32 14.66
CA LEU A 236 -5.17 16.16 14.10
C LEU A 236 -4.74 17.62 14.12
N VAL A 237 -4.66 18.25 12.96
CA VAL A 237 -4.36 19.66 12.78
C VAL A 237 -5.65 20.42 12.49
N LEU A 238 -5.95 21.40 13.35
CA LEU A 238 -7.12 22.27 13.28
C LEU A 238 -6.66 23.72 13.05
N PRO A 239 -6.61 24.23 11.81
CA PRO A 239 -6.38 25.64 11.56
C PRO A 239 -7.59 26.43 12.04
N ALA A 240 -7.38 27.39 12.95
CA ALA A 240 -8.44 28.14 13.61
C ALA A 240 -8.19 29.65 13.52
N LEU A 241 -9.27 30.41 13.39
CA LEU A 241 -9.26 31.87 13.45
C LEU A 241 -10.63 32.25 13.98
N ASN A 242 -10.77 32.85 15.15
CA ASN A 242 -12.05 33.29 15.72
C ASN A 242 -13.16 32.20 15.70
N GLU A 243 -12.93 31.08 16.39
CA GLU A 243 -13.81 29.90 16.47
C GLU A 243 -14.28 29.57 17.90
N VAL A 244 -14.33 30.57 18.79
CA VAL A 244 -14.82 30.40 20.16
C VAL A 244 -16.16 29.68 20.21
N GLY A 245 -16.29 28.74 21.13
CA GLY A 245 -17.44 27.87 21.34
C GLY A 245 -17.57 26.72 20.34
N LYS A 246 -17.02 26.85 19.11
CA LYS A 246 -17.06 25.77 18.10
C LYS A 246 -15.85 24.85 18.24
N ILE A 247 -14.67 25.42 18.50
CA ILE A 247 -13.42 24.68 18.59
C ILE A 247 -13.42 23.68 19.77
N SER A 248 -13.95 24.07 20.93
CA SER A 248 -14.13 23.18 22.09
C SER A 248 -14.97 21.95 21.74
N ARG A 249 -16.10 22.13 21.06
CA ARG A 249 -16.95 21.02 20.62
C ARG A 249 -16.22 20.06 19.68
N VAL A 250 -15.40 20.58 18.77
CA VAL A 250 -14.57 19.74 17.87
C VAL A 250 -13.54 18.95 18.67
N ILE A 251 -12.84 19.60 19.62
CA ILE A 251 -11.83 18.97 20.48
C ILE A 251 -12.48 17.87 21.34
N ASP A 252 -13.56 18.18 22.04
CA ASP A 252 -14.24 17.24 22.94
C ASP A 252 -14.78 16.03 22.18
N ARG A 253 -15.41 16.25 21.02
CA ARG A 253 -15.91 15.17 20.15
C ARG A 253 -14.78 14.32 19.58
N THR A 254 -13.61 14.90 19.35
CA THR A 254 -12.43 14.14 18.89
C THR A 254 -11.84 13.31 20.03
N LYS A 255 -11.74 13.86 21.24
CA LYS A 255 -11.26 13.13 22.43
C LYS A 255 -12.20 12.01 22.86
N ALA A 256 -13.50 12.17 22.61
CA ALA A 256 -14.51 11.15 22.88
C ALA A 256 -14.46 9.96 21.88
N LEU A 257 -13.61 9.99 20.85
CA LEU A 257 -13.46 8.88 19.93
C LEU A 257 -12.76 7.70 20.61
N GLU A 258 -13.46 6.58 20.71
CA GLU A 258 -12.86 5.31 21.11
C GLU A 258 -11.87 4.81 20.05
N GLY A 259 -10.82 4.11 20.48
CA GLY A 259 -9.84 3.48 19.58
C GLY A 259 -8.52 4.22 19.40
N GLY A 260 -8.32 5.37 20.05
CA GLY A 260 -7.02 6.05 20.11
C GLY A 260 -6.45 6.45 18.74
N PHE A 261 -7.34 6.81 17.80
CA PHE A 261 -6.97 7.10 16.42
C PHE A 261 -6.10 8.36 16.25
N ILE A 262 -6.21 9.31 17.18
CA ILE A 262 -5.45 10.56 17.19
C ILE A 262 -4.69 10.61 18.52
N GLU A 263 -3.38 10.71 18.45
CA GLU A 263 -2.50 10.83 19.62
C GLU A 263 -2.47 12.26 20.14
N GLU A 264 -2.49 13.24 19.22
CA GLU A 264 -2.44 14.66 19.59
C GLU A 264 -3.39 15.50 18.72
N ILE A 265 -4.05 16.46 19.36
CA ILE A 265 -4.85 17.49 18.70
C ILE A 265 -4.06 18.79 18.77
N LEU A 266 -3.69 19.33 17.61
CA LEU A 266 -2.99 20.59 17.45
C LEU A 266 -3.93 21.62 16.83
N VAL A 267 -4.21 22.67 17.58
CA VAL A 267 -4.86 23.88 17.07
C VAL A 267 -3.80 24.87 16.65
N VAL A 268 -3.86 25.32 15.40
CA VAL A 268 -3.03 26.43 14.92
C VAL A 268 -3.91 27.67 14.86
N ASP A 269 -3.79 28.52 15.87
CA ASP A 269 -4.50 29.79 15.96
C ASP A 269 -3.84 30.83 15.05
N ASP A 270 -4.48 31.14 13.94
CA ASP A 270 -3.99 32.05 12.90
C ASP A 270 -4.26 33.52 13.26
N GLY A 271 -3.91 33.92 14.48
CA GLY A 271 -4.06 35.29 14.96
C GLY A 271 -5.50 35.69 15.30
N SER A 272 -6.22 34.83 16.03
CA SER A 272 -7.54 35.16 16.56
C SER A 272 -7.52 36.40 17.45
N THR A 273 -8.59 37.19 17.37
CA THR A 273 -8.86 38.35 18.24
C THR A 273 -9.75 38.00 19.42
N ASP A 274 -10.22 36.76 19.50
CA ASP A 274 -11.04 36.22 20.58
C ASP A 274 -10.26 35.18 21.42
N ARG A 275 -10.96 34.47 22.32
CA ARG A 275 -10.37 33.47 23.22
C ARG A 275 -10.15 32.09 22.58
N THR A 276 -10.14 31.96 21.24
CA THR A 276 -10.04 30.65 20.55
C THR A 276 -8.86 29.82 21.04
N ALA A 277 -7.69 30.43 21.18
CA ALA A 277 -6.49 29.74 21.62
C ALA A 277 -6.55 29.28 23.08
N ASP A 278 -7.12 30.11 23.96
CA ASP A 278 -7.20 29.79 25.38
C ASP A 278 -8.24 28.68 25.61
N GLU A 279 -9.40 28.77 24.96
CA GLU A 279 -10.43 27.72 24.97
C GLU A 279 -9.89 26.39 24.42
N SER A 280 -9.08 26.44 23.36
CA SER A 280 -8.46 25.22 22.80
C SER A 280 -7.53 24.53 23.81
N ALA A 281 -6.71 25.32 24.52
CA ALA A 281 -5.80 24.80 25.54
C ALA A 281 -6.55 24.27 26.77
N GLU A 282 -7.59 24.97 27.23
CA GLU A 282 -8.46 24.55 28.33
C GLU A 282 -9.12 23.18 28.07
N HIS A 283 -9.48 22.89 26.81
CA HIS A 283 -10.02 21.59 26.40
C HIS A 283 -8.94 20.52 26.10
N GLY A 284 -7.67 20.86 26.27
CA GLY A 284 -6.55 19.92 26.20
C GLY A 284 -5.93 19.72 24.81
N ALA A 285 -6.15 20.65 23.87
CA ALA A 285 -5.38 20.68 22.63
C ALA A 285 -4.03 21.39 22.82
N LYS A 286 -3.02 20.99 22.05
CA LYS A 286 -1.81 21.81 21.86
C LYS A 286 -2.16 23.02 21.00
N VAL A 287 -1.56 24.16 21.29
CA VAL A 287 -1.88 25.42 20.58
C VAL A 287 -0.60 26.09 20.11
N ILE A 288 -0.55 26.42 18.82
CA ILE A 288 0.46 27.31 18.23
C ILE A 288 -0.26 28.58 17.78
N LYS A 289 0.20 29.74 18.26
CA LYS A 289 -0.38 31.05 17.89
C LYS A 289 0.49 31.73 16.84
N HIS A 290 -0.10 32.13 15.73
CA HIS A 290 0.53 33.04 14.78
C HIS A 290 0.43 34.49 15.28
N PRO A 291 1.41 35.36 14.93
CA PRO A 291 1.42 36.75 15.39
C PRO A 291 0.30 37.60 14.78
N LYS A 292 -0.25 37.16 13.64
CA LYS A 292 -1.37 37.78 12.92
C LYS A 292 -1.96 36.71 12.00
N ASN A 293 -3.11 37.01 11.37
CA ASN A 293 -3.66 36.18 10.31
C ASN A 293 -2.69 36.08 9.12
N MET A 294 -2.20 34.86 8.90
CA MET A 294 -1.29 34.49 7.81
C MET A 294 -2.02 33.70 6.70
N GLY A 295 -3.23 33.22 6.97
CA GLY A 295 -4.06 32.44 6.07
C GLY A 295 -4.12 30.96 6.45
N VAL A 296 -5.23 30.31 6.08
CA VAL A 296 -5.50 28.89 6.41
C VAL A 296 -4.42 27.94 5.88
N GLY A 297 -3.82 28.25 4.73
CA GLY A 297 -2.71 27.51 4.20
C GLY A 297 -1.53 27.60 5.15
N ALA A 298 -1.09 28.80 5.51
CA ALA A 298 -0.01 29.01 6.46
C ALA A 298 -0.25 28.28 7.79
N ALA A 299 -1.48 28.28 8.31
CA ALA A 299 -1.84 27.54 9.52
C ALA A 299 -1.68 26.01 9.35
N ILE A 300 -2.16 25.44 8.24
CA ILE A 300 -1.97 24.02 7.94
C ILE A 300 -0.47 23.69 7.82
N ARG A 301 0.31 24.57 7.21
CA ARG A 301 1.77 24.40 7.05
C ARG A 301 2.51 24.36 8.39
N THR A 302 2.17 25.26 9.30
CA THR A 302 2.67 25.23 10.68
C THR A 302 2.32 23.92 11.38
N GLY A 303 1.10 23.42 11.19
CA GLY A 303 0.69 22.12 11.74
C GLY A 303 1.46 20.93 11.13
N ILE A 304 1.72 20.97 9.83
CA ILE A 304 2.55 19.97 9.14
C ILE A 304 4.00 20.01 9.64
N ASP A 305 4.59 21.20 9.78
CA ASP A 305 5.96 21.37 10.27
C ASP A 305 6.09 20.83 11.70
N TYR A 306 5.15 21.18 12.58
CA TYR A 306 5.07 20.60 13.92
C TYR A 306 4.94 19.07 13.89
N ALA A 307 4.11 18.52 13.00
CA ALA A 307 3.93 17.08 12.87
C ALA A 307 5.24 16.38 12.47
N ILE A 308 6.01 16.96 11.55
CA ILE A 308 7.31 16.44 11.10
C ILE A 308 8.33 16.51 12.25
N GLN A 309 8.44 17.66 12.92
CA GLN A 309 9.39 17.87 14.01
C GLN A 309 9.15 16.93 15.19
N ASN A 310 7.88 16.61 15.47
CA ASN A 310 7.49 15.69 16.54
C ASN A 310 7.31 14.24 16.08
N GLN A 311 7.78 13.90 14.87
CA GLN A 311 7.81 12.52 14.34
C GLN A 311 6.43 11.83 14.30
N PHE A 312 5.39 12.56 13.88
CA PHE A 312 4.10 11.96 13.55
C PHE A 312 4.15 11.31 12.16
N ASP A 313 3.50 10.16 12.02
CA ASP A 313 3.44 9.40 10.76
C ASP A 313 2.33 9.92 9.83
N ILE A 314 1.23 10.41 10.42
CA ILE A 314 0.01 10.77 9.70
C ILE A 314 -0.50 12.12 10.19
N VAL A 315 -0.80 13.01 9.24
CA VAL A 315 -1.48 14.28 9.50
C VAL A 315 -2.92 14.16 9.04
N VAL A 316 -3.87 14.44 9.93
CA VAL A 316 -5.28 14.67 9.60
C VAL A 316 -5.52 16.17 9.66
N VAL A 317 -6.08 16.75 8.60
CA VAL A 317 -6.49 18.15 8.58
C VAL A 317 -8.01 18.20 8.55
N MET A 318 -8.61 19.03 9.41
CA MET A 318 -10.05 19.20 9.49
C MET A 318 -10.38 20.65 9.87
N GLY A 319 -11.53 21.17 9.43
CA GLY A 319 -11.97 22.50 9.83
C GLY A 319 -12.30 22.59 11.32
N SER A 320 -11.99 23.74 11.92
CA SER A 320 -12.26 24.06 13.33
C SER A 320 -13.67 24.64 13.58
N ASP A 321 -14.50 24.79 12.54
CA ASP A 321 -15.77 25.50 12.57
C ASP A 321 -16.99 24.60 12.90
N ASP A 322 -16.75 23.36 13.34
CA ASP A 322 -17.75 22.34 13.70
C ASP A 322 -18.69 21.95 12.54
N GLN A 323 -18.28 22.21 11.29
CA GLN A 323 -19.02 21.75 10.10
C GLN A 323 -18.69 20.31 9.70
N ASP A 324 -17.45 19.88 9.92
CA ASP A 324 -17.02 18.51 9.68
C ASP A 324 -17.31 17.62 10.90
N ASN A 325 -17.47 16.31 10.69
CA ASN A 325 -17.82 15.37 11.74
C ASN A 325 -16.59 14.62 12.26
N PRO A 326 -16.08 14.89 13.48
CA PRO A 326 -14.93 14.18 14.03
C PRO A 326 -15.09 12.66 14.10
N SER A 327 -16.32 12.16 14.24
CA SER A 327 -16.61 10.71 14.24
C SER A 327 -16.28 10.01 12.91
N GLU A 328 -15.96 10.77 11.85
CA GLU A 328 -15.52 10.25 10.56
C GLU A 328 -13.97 10.23 10.44
N ILE A 329 -13.21 10.71 11.43
CA ILE A 329 -11.75 10.60 11.50
C ILE A 329 -11.26 9.14 11.27
N PRO A 330 -11.86 8.11 11.91
CA PRO A 330 -11.48 6.73 11.65
C PRO A 330 -11.64 6.33 10.18
N ARG A 331 -12.63 6.90 9.49
CA ARG A 331 -12.91 6.60 8.07
C ARG A 331 -11.86 7.21 7.14
N VAL A 332 -11.34 8.40 7.42
CA VAL A 332 -10.24 9.00 6.63
C VAL A 332 -8.89 8.37 6.95
N LEU A 333 -8.70 7.83 8.16
CA LEU A 333 -7.46 7.16 8.56
C LEU A 333 -7.37 5.71 8.09
N ARG A 334 -8.49 4.98 8.07
CA ARG A 334 -8.51 3.54 7.76
C ARG A 334 -7.80 3.19 6.45
N PRO A 335 -7.99 3.90 5.32
CA PRO A 335 -7.30 3.57 4.07
C PRO A 335 -5.77 3.74 4.16
N ILE A 336 -5.30 4.67 5.00
CA ILE A 336 -3.86 4.90 5.24
C ILE A 336 -3.27 3.82 6.13
N LEU A 337 -4.03 3.41 7.15
CA LEU A 337 -3.61 2.41 8.13
C LEU A 337 -3.68 0.97 7.58
N HIS A 338 -4.62 0.68 6.68
CA HIS A 338 -4.95 -0.69 6.28
C HIS A 338 -4.86 -0.97 4.77
N ASP A 339 -5.10 0.03 3.92
CA ASP A 339 -5.32 -0.19 2.48
C ASP A 339 -4.21 0.42 1.60
N HIS A 340 -3.02 0.63 2.18
CA HIS A 340 -1.81 1.15 1.52
C HIS A 340 -1.91 2.55 0.89
N PHE A 341 -2.98 3.31 1.16
CA PHE A 341 -3.09 4.69 0.69
C PHE A 341 -2.13 5.62 1.43
N VAL A 342 -1.56 6.59 0.72
CA VAL A 342 -0.68 7.61 1.32
C VAL A 342 -1.40 8.93 1.54
N PHE A 343 -2.53 9.14 0.86
CA PHE A 343 -3.36 10.33 0.93
C PHE A 343 -4.83 9.97 0.75
N VAL A 344 -5.67 10.52 1.61
CA VAL A 344 -7.11 10.35 1.60
C VAL A 344 -7.79 11.71 1.57
N GLN A 345 -8.61 11.91 0.56
CA GLN A 345 -9.43 13.10 0.38
C GLN A 345 -10.86 12.81 0.86
N GLY A 346 -11.39 13.60 1.79
CA GLY A 346 -12.80 13.51 2.14
C GLY A 346 -13.68 14.00 0.99
N SER A 347 -14.78 13.31 0.72
CA SER A 347 -15.76 13.69 -0.29
C SER A 347 -17.18 13.73 0.24
N ARG A 348 -17.86 14.87 0.01
CA ARG A 348 -19.30 15.03 0.31
C ARG A 348 -20.20 14.39 -0.75
N TYR A 349 -19.63 13.94 -1.86
CA TYR A 349 -20.35 13.50 -3.06
C TYR A 349 -20.27 11.97 -3.28
N LEU A 350 -19.38 11.27 -2.58
CA LEU A 350 -19.35 9.82 -2.55
C LEU A 350 -20.56 9.22 -1.81
N ALA A 351 -20.93 7.99 -2.18
CA ALA A 351 -21.96 7.23 -1.49
C ALA A 351 -21.59 7.06 -0.01
N GLY A 352 -22.51 7.42 0.89
CA GLY A 352 -22.27 7.47 2.34
C GLY A 352 -21.78 8.83 2.87
N GLY A 353 -21.48 9.78 1.99
CA GLY A 353 -21.19 11.17 2.32
C GLY A 353 -22.49 11.99 2.37
N ALA A 354 -22.48 13.10 3.10
CA ALA A 354 -23.69 13.91 3.28
C ALA A 354 -23.42 15.42 3.22
N ARG A 355 -24.41 16.15 2.70
CA ARG A 355 -24.43 17.60 2.58
C ARG A 355 -25.65 18.10 3.32
N VAL A 356 -25.46 18.63 4.53
CA VAL A 356 -26.58 19.10 5.34
C VAL A 356 -26.64 20.62 5.23
N ASN A 357 -27.75 21.15 4.68
CA ASN A 357 -28.02 22.58 4.48
C ASN A 357 -26.96 23.35 3.65
N ILE A 358 -26.27 22.70 2.71
CA ILE A 358 -25.31 23.42 1.85
C ILE A 358 -26.04 24.46 0.96
N PRO A 359 -25.57 25.73 0.88
CA PRO A 359 -26.14 26.71 -0.03
C PRO A 359 -26.07 26.26 -1.50
N LEU A 360 -27.12 26.53 -2.29
CA LEU A 360 -27.22 26.06 -3.68
C LEU A 360 -26.04 26.52 -4.54
N PHE A 361 -25.64 27.79 -4.42
CA PHE A 361 -24.47 28.33 -5.12
C PHE A 361 -23.21 27.51 -4.86
N ARG A 362 -22.94 27.13 -3.60
CA ARG A 362 -21.78 26.31 -3.22
C ARG A 362 -21.85 24.90 -3.78
N ARG A 363 -23.06 24.33 -3.85
CA ARG A 363 -23.27 23.00 -4.44
C ARG A 363 -22.88 23.00 -5.91
N VAL A 364 -23.22 24.06 -6.65
CA VAL A 364 -22.90 24.23 -8.07
C VAL A 364 -21.41 24.48 -8.26
N THR A 365 -20.83 25.46 -7.56
CA THR A 365 -19.41 25.81 -7.74
C THR A 365 -18.47 24.67 -7.35
N THR A 366 -18.78 23.92 -6.29
CA THR A 366 -18.02 22.72 -5.91
C THR A 366 -18.08 21.66 -6.99
N ALA A 367 -19.26 21.42 -7.57
CA ALA A 367 -19.41 20.43 -8.64
C ALA A 367 -18.63 20.83 -9.90
N ILE A 368 -18.70 22.11 -10.30
CA ILE A 368 -17.91 22.65 -11.43
C ILE A 368 -16.42 22.48 -11.16
N TYR A 369 -15.96 22.83 -9.96
CA TYR A 369 -14.55 22.66 -9.59
C TYR A 369 -14.10 21.20 -9.65
N SER A 370 -14.88 20.26 -9.11
CA SER A 370 -14.54 18.83 -9.17
C SER A 370 -14.46 18.32 -10.61
N VAL A 371 -15.34 18.79 -11.51
CA VAL A 371 -15.28 18.45 -12.94
C VAL A 371 -14.02 19.01 -13.59
N LEU A 372 -13.65 20.27 -13.30
CA LEU A 372 -12.43 20.89 -13.80
C LEU A 372 -11.18 20.16 -13.28
N PHE A 373 -11.12 19.88 -11.98
CA PHE A 373 -10.02 19.13 -11.34
C PHE A 373 -9.86 17.75 -12.00
N LYS A 374 -10.96 16.99 -12.11
CA LYS A 374 -10.99 15.68 -12.77
C LYS A 374 -10.46 15.74 -14.20
N THR A 375 -10.86 16.76 -14.96
CA THR A 375 -10.51 16.90 -16.38
C THR A 375 -9.03 17.30 -16.55
N ILE A 376 -8.56 18.26 -15.76
CA ILE A 376 -7.20 18.80 -15.84
C ILE A 376 -6.17 17.76 -15.37
N ILE A 377 -6.45 17.08 -14.25
CA ILE A 377 -5.52 16.15 -13.60
C ILE A 377 -5.68 14.72 -14.13
N ARG A 378 -6.81 14.41 -14.79
CA ARG A 378 -7.17 13.06 -15.24
C ARG A 378 -7.26 12.04 -14.10
N PHE A 379 -7.66 12.51 -12.92
CA PHE A 379 -7.88 11.68 -11.72
C PHE A 379 -9.37 11.68 -11.36
N PRO A 380 -9.98 10.51 -11.06
CA PRO A 380 -11.41 10.41 -10.77
C PRO A 380 -11.74 10.97 -9.37
N VAL A 381 -11.79 12.30 -9.26
CA VAL A 381 -12.21 13.02 -8.06
C VAL A 381 -13.71 13.33 -8.09
N THR A 382 -14.35 13.27 -6.93
CA THR A 382 -15.74 13.68 -6.71
C THR A 382 -15.83 14.98 -5.91
N ASP A 383 -14.87 15.27 -5.03
CA ASP A 383 -14.81 16.50 -4.24
C ASP A 383 -13.37 17.01 -4.04
N GLY A 384 -12.91 17.87 -4.95
CA GLY A 384 -11.56 18.45 -4.86
C GLY A 384 -11.42 19.63 -3.89
N THR A 385 -12.48 20.02 -3.18
CA THR A 385 -12.51 21.26 -2.37
C THR A 385 -12.67 21.02 -0.87
N ASN A 386 -12.86 19.77 -0.45
CA ASN A 386 -13.10 19.47 0.95
C ASN A 386 -11.79 19.53 1.74
N GLY A 387 -11.79 20.23 2.88
CA GLY A 387 -10.60 20.32 3.72
C GLY A 387 -10.33 19.12 4.62
N PHE A 388 -11.33 18.26 4.82
CA PHE A 388 -11.18 17.06 5.64
C PHE A 388 -10.38 16.00 4.88
N ARG A 389 -9.12 15.83 5.26
CA ARG A 389 -8.16 14.95 4.58
C ARG A 389 -7.19 14.32 5.57
N ALA A 390 -6.56 13.23 5.17
CA ALA A 390 -5.47 12.63 5.91
C ALA A 390 -4.35 12.21 4.96
N PHE A 391 -3.09 12.30 5.39
CA PHE A 391 -1.95 11.86 4.59
C PHE A 391 -0.74 11.51 5.43
N ARG A 392 0.13 10.65 4.88
CA ARG A 392 1.40 10.31 5.54
C ARG A 392 2.39 11.47 5.43
N THR A 393 3.08 11.80 6.52
CA THR A 393 4.16 12.80 6.51
C THR A 393 5.28 12.42 5.53
N SER A 394 5.48 11.12 5.30
CA SER A 394 6.45 10.59 4.32
C SER A 394 6.23 11.08 2.89
N VAL A 395 5.01 11.49 2.51
CA VAL A 395 4.70 12.04 1.18
C VAL A 395 5.48 13.32 0.92
N LEU A 396 5.78 14.09 1.97
CA LEU A 396 6.52 15.36 1.87
C LEU A 396 8.04 15.16 1.68
N LYS A 397 8.53 13.92 1.68
CA LYS A 397 9.92 13.61 1.29
C LYS A 397 10.13 13.68 -0.23
N ASP A 398 9.05 13.64 -1.00
CA ASP A 398 9.11 13.79 -2.45
C ASP A 398 9.50 15.22 -2.81
N ARG A 399 10.64 15.38 -3.49
CA ARG A 399 11.22 16.68 -3.84
C ARG A 399 10.33 17.50 -4.79
N SER A 400 9.37 16.87 -5.47
CA SER A 400 8.41 17.58 -6.31
C SER A 400 7.36 18.34 -5.50
N ILE A 401 7.17 18.00 -4.21
CA ILE A 401 6.16 18.62 -3.34
C ILE A 401 6.84 19.67 -2.47
N ASN A 402 6.64 20.94 -2.79
CA ASN A 402 7.13 22.05 -1.98
C ASN A 402 5.98 22.88 -1.43
N LEU A 403 5.65 22.68 -0.15
CA LEU A 403 4.58 23.44 0.52
C LEU A 403 5.03 24.84 0.94
N TRP A 404 6.34 25.08 1.10
CA TRP A 404 6.90 26.31 1.67
C TRP A 404 7.03 27.42 0.61
N GLN A 405 5.91 27.72 -0.05
CA GLN A 405 5.79 28.78 -1.05
C GLN A 405 4.79 29.84 -0.58
N ALA A 406 5.16 31.12 -0.60
CA ALA A 406 4.31 32.21 -0.09
C ALA A 406 2.93 32.34 -0.78
N TRP A 407 2.79 31.83 -2.00
CA TRP A 407 1.49 31.84 -2.71
C TRP A 407 0.53 30.73 -2.24
N LEU A 408 0.98 29.85 -1.32
CA LEU A 408 0.20 28.77 -0.70
C LEU A 408 -0.28 29.12 0.71
N ASP A 409 -0.31 30.40 1.06
CA ASP A 409 -0.66 30.86 2.41
C ASP A 409 -2.17 30.73 2.71
N HIS A 410 -3.03 30.60 1.70
CA HIS A 410 -4.48 30.50 1.86
C HIS A 410 -5.01 29.15 1.32
N TYR A 411 -6.20 29.14 0.72
CA TYR A 411 -6.87 27.94 0.22
C TYR A 411 -6.16 27.27 -0.97
N GLU A 412 -5.07 27.83 -1.49
CA GLU A 412 -4.28 27.24 -2.58
C GLU A 412 -3.54 25.97 -2.13
N LEU A 413 -3.11 25.92 -0.86
CA LEU A 413 -2.28 24.84 -0.32
C LEU A 413 -2.93 23.48 -0.52
N GLU A 414 -4.22 23.42 -0.22
CA GLU A 414 -5.03 22.23 -0.18
C GLU A 414 -5.14 21.52 -1.55
N PRO A 415 -5.59 22.21 -2.62
CA PRO A 415 -5.59 21.64 -3.96
C PRO A 415 -4.18 21.52 -4.55
N TYR A 416 -3.21 22.37 -4.18
CA TYR A 416 -1.80 22.17 -4.56
C TYR A 416 -1.29 20.83 -4.04
N LEU A 417 -1.40 20.58 -2.73
CA LEU A 417 -0.94 19.34 -2.13
C LEU A 417 -1.64 18.15 -2.78
N PHE A 418 -2.97 18.20 -2.91
CA PHE A 418 -3.72 17.09 -3.52
C PHE A 418 -3.28 16.81 -4.97
N TYR A 419 -3.12 17.85 -5.80
CA TYR A 419 -2.59 17.73 -7.16
C TYR A 419 -1.21 17.09 -7.17
N LYS A 420 -0.27 17.62 -6.37
CA LYS A 420 1.12 17.18 -6.35
C LYS A 420 1.26 15.73 -5.90
N VAL A 421 0.48 15.30 -4.90
CA VAL A 421 0.48 13.89 -4.49
C VAL A 421 -0.04 12.99 -5.61
N ILE A 422 -1.08 13.40 -6.35
CA ILE A 422 -1.55 12.63 -7.51
C ILE A 422 -0.44 12.52 -8.59
N GLU A 423 0.31 13.59 -8.85
CA GLU A 423 1.41 13.56 -9.82
C GLU A 423 2.54 12.58 -9.47
N THR A 424 2.79 12.34 -8.18
CA THR A 424 3.81 11.36 -7.75
C THR A 424 3.45 9.92 -8.18
N GLY A 425 2.19 9.64 -8.51
CA GLY A 425 1.68 8.30 -8.79
C GLY A 425 1.53 7.42 -7.54
N LEU A 426 1.71 7.98 -6.33
CA LEU A 426 1.47 7.28 -5.09
C LEU A 426 -0.03 6.97 -4.90
N PRO A 427 -0.40 5.95 -4.10
CA PRO A 427 -1.80 5.59 -3.90
C PRO A 427 -2.62 6.68 -3.19
N VAL A 428 -3.61 7.24 -3.90
CA VAL A 428 -4.54 8.27 -3.41
C VAL A 428 -5.98 7.77 -3.53
N THR A 429 -6.83 8.06 -2.55
CA THR A 429 -8.28 7.73 -2.62
C THR A 429 -9.17 8.80 -2.03
N GLU A 430 -10.47 8.69 -2.28
CA GLU A 430 -11.52 9.48 -1.64
C GLU A 430 -12.34 8.63 -0.66
N VAL A 431 -12.79 9.22 0.45
CA VAL A 431 -13.74 8.58 1.38
C VAL A 431 -14.95 9.46 1.63
N PRO A 432 -16.14 8.88 1.86
CA PRO A 432 -17.34 9.67 2.11
C PRO A 432 -17.28 10.38 3.47
N VAL A 433 -17.46 11.70 3.47
CA VAL A 433 -17.56 12.54 4.68
C VAL A 433 -18.81 13.43 4.67
N THR A 434 -19.22 13.86 5.85
CA THR A 434 -20.40 14.70 6.07
C THR A 434 -19.98 16.11 6.42
N LYS A 435 -20.53 17.09 5.70
CA LYS A 435 -20.39 18.51 6.05
C LYS A 435 -21.74 19.13 6.37
N ARG A 436 -21.86 19.75 7.54
CA ARG A 436 -23.09 20.36 8.05
C ARG A 436 -22.95 21.87 8.11
N TYR A 437 -23.88 22.56 7.45
CA TYR A 437 -24.04 24.01 7.56
C TYR A 437 -25.20 24.31 8.54
N PRO A 438 -25.02 25.25 9.49
CA PRO A 438 -26.09 25.68 10.39
C PRO A 438 -27.32 26.19 9.64
N LYS A 439 -28.53 25.99 10.18
CA LYS A 439 -29.76 26.58 9.63
C LYS A 439 -29.85 28.05 10.07
N GLY A 440 -29.70 28.99 9.13
CA GLY A 440 -29.98 30.43 9.33
C GLY A 440 -28.74 31.35 9.29
N LYS A 441 -28.90 32.46 8.56
CA LYS A 441 -27.99 33.59 8.26
C LYS A 441 -26.72 33.31 7.42
N VAL A 442 -26.63 34.08 6.34
CA VAL A 442 -25.47 34.26 5.45
C VAL A 442 -24.35 34.90 6.27
N GLY A 443 -23.19 34.24 6.40
CA GLY A 443 -22.03 34.79 7.14
C GLY A 443 -21.14 33.79 7.88
N TYR A 444 -21.46 32.48 7.88
CA TYR A 444 -20.66 31.48 8.62
C TYR A 444 -19.40 31.00 7.91
N THR A 445 -19.17 31.45 6.69
CA THR A 445 -17.94 31.13 5.99
C THR A 445 -17.10 32.39 5.87
N LYS A 446 -15.86 32.30 6.32
CA LYS A 446 -14.88 33.39 6.19
C LYS A 446 -14.35 33.51 4.77
N MET A 447 -14.81 32.62 3.87
CA MET A 447 -14.51 32.71 2.45
C MET A 447 -15.17 33.93 1.83
N VAL A 448 -14.34 34.84 1.32
CA VAL A 448 -14.73 35.95 0.47
C VAL A 448 -15.02 35.40 -0.94
N PRO A 449 -16.25 35.55 -1.46
CA PRO A 449 -16.59 35.11 -2.82
C PRO A 449 -15.63 35.71 -3.86
N ILE A 450 -15.34 34.95 -4.92
CA ILE A 450 -14.42 35.29 -6.02
C ILE A 450 -12.93 35.22 -5.64
N LEU A 451 -12.47 35.93 -4.61
CA LEU A 451 -11.05 35.92 -4.22
C LEU A 451 -10.60 34.53 -3.77
N ASP A 452 -11.31 33.92 -2.83
CA ASP A 452 -10.95 32.57 -2.34
C ASP A 452 -11.27 31.47 -3.36
N TRP A 453 -12.21 31.72 -4.27
CA TRP A 453 -12.46 30.80 -5.38
C TRP A 453 -11.31 30.81 -6.39
N TRP A 454 -10.71 31.97 -6.66
CA TRP A 454 -9.50 32.05 -7.45
C TRP A 454 -8.33 31.36 -6.73
N SER A 455 -8.20 31.53 -5.41
CA SER A 455 -7.22 30.81 -4.60
C SER A 455 -7.36 29.28 -4.71
N ILE A 456 -8.57 28.75 -4.73
CA ILE A 456 -8.80 27.31 -4.92
C ILE A 456 -8.51 26.86 -6.37
N LEU A 457 -8.82 27.71 -7.36
CA LEU A 457 -8.68 27.36 -8.79
C LEU A 457 -7.26 27.52 -9.33
N ARG A 458 -6.53 28.56 -8.91
CA ARG A 458 -5.23 28.94 -9.49
C ARG A 458 -4.16 27.84 -9.40
N PRO A 459 -4.10 26.95 -8.39
CA PRO A 459 -3.15 25.85 -8.36
C PRO A 459 -3.33 24.90 -9.55
N LEU A 460 -4.58 24.60 -9.94
CA LEU A 460 -4.85 23.76 -11.11
C LEU A 460 -4.27 24.37 -12.39
N VAL A 461 -4.41 25.68 -12.55
CA VAL A 461 -3.91 26.42 -13.71
C VAL A 461 -2.39 26.52 -13.66
N TYR A 462 -1.83 26.96 -12.54
CA TYR A 462 -0.40 27.19 -12.40
C TYR A 462 0.43 25.91 -12.52
N LEU A 463 -0.05 24.81 -11.95
CA LEU A 463 0.63 23.52 -12.07
C LEU A 463 0.50 22.96 -13.48
N ARG A 464 -0.71 23.01 -14.08
CA ARG A 464 -0.93 22.50 -15.43
C ARG A 464 -0.12 23.25 -16.50
N LEU A 465 0.04 24.56 -16.34
CA LEU A 465 0.79 25.42 -17.26
C LEU A 465 2.28 25.53 -16.89
N GLY A 466 2.73 24.88 -15.80
CA GLY A 466 4.12 24.96 -15.34
C GLY A 466 4.56 26.34 -14.84
N LEU A 467 3.60 27.23 -14.52
CA LEU A 467 3.86 28.59 -14.02
C LEU A 467 4.39 28.57 -12.57
N ARG A 468 4.08 27.50 -11.83
CA ARG A 468 4.62 27.19 -10.48
C ARG A 468 4.97 25.70 -10.42
N LYS A 469 5.84 25.32 -9.48
CA LYS A 469 6.36 23.95 -9.35
C LYS A 469 5.81 23.23 -8.13
#